data_AF-A0A6J4J4X6-F1
#
_entry.id   AF-A0A6J4J4X6-F1
#
_cell.length_a   1.000
_cell.length_b   1.000
_cell.length_c   1.000
_cell.angle_alpha   90.00
_cell.angle_beta   90.00
_cell.angle_gamma   90.00
#
_symmetry.space_group_name_H-M   'P 1'
#
loop_
_entity.id
_entity.type
_entity.pdbx_description
1 polymer ?
#
loop_
_entity_poly.entity_id
_entity_poly.type
_entity_poly.pdbx_seq_one_letter_code
_entity_poly.pdbx_strand_id
1 'polypeptide(L)'
;MRSGTANLPLHHGHAPRWLFERMVKLSAEIATWIVVEQGSAELFRRLSDPVWFQAFGAVIGMDWHSSGVTTVVCGALKQGLRDRQHELGLVVAGGKGRTSRQTPAELEAAGGWLGLDPTPYVQASRMAAKVDNNALQDGYQIYHHVFLLDRAGSWAVVQQGLNDANQYARRYHWFSHDVRSFVDDPHTAIASEATGDVWNLVAHESAAARDTTTALACEQPEKI
;
A
#
# COMPACT_ATOMS: atom_id res chain seq x y z
N MET A 1 3.99 -27.10 -2.55
CA MET A 1 5.41 -26.68 -2.61
C MET A 1 5.51 -25.30 -1.99
N ARG A 2 6.41 -25.08 -1.02
CA ARG A 2 6.62 -23.75 -0.41
C ARG A 2 7.54 -22.96 -1.35
N SER A 3 7.00 -21.98 -2.07
CA SER A 3 7.71 -21.16 -3.05
C SER A 3 8.17 -19.85 -2.42
N GLY A 4 9.33 -19.90 -1.74
CA GLY A 4 10.01 -18.72 -1.18
C GLY A 4 9.43 -18.17 0.12
N THR A 5 10.26 -17.46 0.88
CA THR A 5 9.90 -16.67 2.07
C THR A 5 10.50 -15.27 1.90
N ALA A 6 9.68 -14.23 1.98
CA ALA A 6 10.13 -12.84 1.97
C ALA A 6 10.01 -12.28 3.38
N ASN A 7 11.16 -11.92 3.96
CA ASN A 7 11.24 -11.49 5.35
C ASN A 7 11.37 -9.96 5.43
N LEU A 8 10.69 -9.36 6.40
CA LEU A 8 10.66 -7.90 6.56
C LEU A 8 11.11 -7.48 7.96
N PRO A 9 12.31 -7.89 8.43
CA PRO A 9 12.82 -7.41 9.71
C PRO A 9 13.03 -5.90 9.67
N LEU A 10 12.97 -5.25 10.83
CA LEU A 10 13.35 -3.87 10.95
C LEU A 10 14.86 -3.73 10.74
N HIS A 11 15.24 -2.99 9.69
CA HIS A 11 16.62 -2.60 9.44
C HIS A 11 16.75 -1.08 9.60
N HIS A 12 17.79 -0.68 10.33
CA HIS A 12 18.16 0.71 10.48
C HIS A 12 19.20 1.07 9.42
N GLY A 13 18.91 2.11 8.64
CA GLY A 13 19.79 2.56 7.56
C GLY A 13 19.02 3.19 6.41
N HIS A 14 19.78 3.79 5.50
CA HIS A 14 19.25 4.39 4.28
C HIS A 14 19.96 3.79 3.08
N ALA A 15 19.20 3.58 1.99
CA ALA A 15 19.82 3.25 0.71
C ALA A 15 20.84 4.34 0.34
N PRO A 16 22.09 4.00 0.02
CA PRO A 16 23.09 4.98 -0.39
C PRO A 16 22.56 5.81 -1.56
N ARG A 17 22.81 7.12 -1.53
CA ARG A 17 22.28 8.05 -2.54
C ARG A 17 22.58 7.61 -3.98
N TRP A 18 23.81 7.17 -4.25
CA TRP A 18 24.22 6.72 -5.58
C TRP A 18 23.42 5.50 -6.07
N LEU A 19 23.01 4.60 -5.17
CA LEU A 19 22.20 3.44 -5.49
C LEU A 19 20.77 3.91 -5.75
N PHE A 20 20.21 4.70 -4.84
CA PHE A 20 18.85 5.21 -4.96
C PHE A 20 18.63 6.00 -6.25
N GLU A 21 19.58 6.82 -6.69
CA GLU A 21 19.52 7.51 -7.98
C GLU A 21 19.42 6.55 -9.19
N ARG A 22 20.03 5.35 -9.10
CA ARG A 22 19.88 4.29 -10.12
C ARG A 22 18.53 3.59 -10.00
N MET A 23 18.07 3.33 -8.78
CA MET A 23 16.73 2.76 -8.52
C MET A 23 15.63 3.63 -9.12
N VAL A 24 15.72 4.95 -8.94
CA VAL A 24 14.78 5.93 -9.48
C VAL A 24 14.68 5.82 -11.01
N LYS A 25 15.82 5.76 -11.70
CA LYS A 25 15.85 5.63 -13.17
C LYS A 25 15.25 4.29 -13.62
N LEU A 26 15.72 3.19 -13.04
CA LEU A 26 15.29 1.84 -13.46
C LEU A 26 13.81 1.58 -13.14
N SER A 27 13.34 2.02 -11.97
CA SER A 27 11.92 1.93 -11.60
C SER A 27 11.02 2.71 -12.57
N ALA A 28 11.45 3.92 -12.98
CA ALA A 28 10.73 4.71 -13.96
C ALA A 28 10.63 4.00 -15.31
N GLU A 29 11.72 3.44 -15.83
CA GLU A 29 11.71 2.76 -17.13
C GLU A 29 10.86 1.48 -17.12
N ILE A 30 11.00 0.65 -16.09
CA ILE A 30 10.19 -0.57 -15.96
C ILE A 30 8.70 -0.22 -15.86
N ALA A 31 8.35 0.74 -15.01
CA ALA A 31 6.96 1.15 -14.85
C ALA A 31 6.40 1.80 -16.11
N THR A 32 7.18 2.66 -16.77
CA THR A 32 6.80 3.28 -18.06
C THR A 32 6.52 2.21 -19.11
N TRP A 33 7.42 1.23 -19.25
CA TRP A 33 7.24 0.14 -20.22
C TRP A 33 5.97 -0.67 -19.93
N ILE A 34 5.71 -1.03 -18.67
CA ILE A 34 4.47 -1.74 -18.31
C ILE A 34 3.23 -0.91 -18.67
N VAL A 35 3.24 0.39 -18.35
CA VAL A 35 2.10 1.27 -18.63
C VAL A 35 1.87 1.43 -20.13
N VAL A 36 2.93 1.64 -20.91
CA VAL A 36 2.83 1.83 -22.37
C VAL A 36 2.36 0.57 -23.08
N GLU A 37 2.90 -0.60 -22.71
CA GLU A 37 2.59 -1.86 -23.40
C GLU A 37 1.32 -2.55 -22.90
N GLN A 38 0.97 -2.37 -21.62
CA GLN A 38 -0.08 -3.16 -20.95
C GLN A 38 -1.09 -2.29 -20.16
N GLY A 39 -0.86 -0.99 -20.04
CA GLY A 39 -1.72 -0.08 -19.30
C GLY A 39 -1.38 0.07 -17.82
N SER A 40 -1.88 1.14 -17.21
CA SER A 40 -1.69 1.48 -15.79
C SER A 40 -2.28 0.43 -14.85
N ALA A 41 -3.43 -0.14 -15.19
CA ALA A 41 -4.08 -1.18 -14.39
C ALA A 41 -3.17 -2.42 -14.21
N GLU A 42 -2.39 -2.79 -15.22
CA GLU A 42 -1.43 -3.90 -15.11
C GLU A 42 -0.26 -3.57 -14.18
N LEU A 43 0.26 -2.33 -14.23
CA LEU A 43 1.25 -1.86 -13.26
C LEU A 43 0.68 -1.93 -11.83
N PHE A 44 -0.56 -1.50 -11.63
CA PHE A 44 -1.21 -1.50 -10.32
C PHE A 44 -1.41 -2.93 -9.81
N ARG A 45 -1.93 -3.83 -10.64
CA ARG A 45 -2.08 -5.26 -10.32
C ARG A 45 -0.76 -5.89 -9.90
N ARG A 46 0.33 -5.61 -10.62
CA ARG A 46 1.68 -6.09 -10.30
C ARG A 46 2.21 -5.52 -8.99
N LEU A 47 2.04 -4.23 -8.73
CA LEU A 47 2.45 -3.61 -7.47
C LEU A 47 1.62 -4.08 -6.28
N SER A 48 0.39 -4.53 -6.50
CA SER A 48 -0.47 -5.15 -5.49
C SER A 48 -0.20 -6.63 -5.26
N ASP A 49 0.64 -7.26 -6.09
CA ASP A 49 1.13 -8.62 -5.85
C ASP A 49 2.39 -8.55 -4.96
N PRO A 50 2.39 -9.16 -3.76
CA PRO A 50 3.51 -9.05 -2.82
C PRO A 50 4.78 -9.73 -3.31
N VAL A 51 4.67 -10.79 -4.13
CA VAL A 51 5.81 -11.54 -4.68
C VAL A 51 6.44 -10.75 -5.82
N TRP A 52 5.61 -10.23 -6.73
CA TRP A 52 6.07 -9.37 -7.81
C TRP A 52 6.69 -8.09 -7.26
N PHE A 53 6.06 -7.44 -6.27
CA PHE A 53 6.60 -6.25 -5.63
C PHE A 53 7.98 -6.53 -4.99
N GLN A 54 8.14 -7.68 -4.35
CA GLN A 54 9.42 -8.10 -3.78
C GLN A 54 10.48 -8.29 -4.88
N ALA A 55 10.12 -8.97 -5.97
CA ALA A 55 11.00 -9.18 -7.11
C ALA A 55 11.38 -7.86 -7.80
N PHE A 56 10.43 -6.93 -7.94
CA PHE A 56 10.68 -5.61 -8.46
C PHE A 56 11.69 -4.84 -7.59
N GLY A 57 11.52 -4.91 -6.26
CA GLY A 57 12.50 -4.38 -5.31
C GLY A 57 13.90 -4.95 -5.52
N ALA A 58 14.02 -6.28 -5.66
CA ALA A 58 15.29 -6.94 -5.92
C ALA A 58 15.93 -6.49 -7.25
N VAL A 59 15.13 -6.42 -8.33
CA VAL A 59 15.58 -5.98 -9.66
C VAL A 59 16.14 -4.56 -9.62
N ILE A 60 15.50 -3.66 -8.87
CA ILE A 60 15.97 -2.28 -8.79
C ILE A 60 17.13 -2.08 -7.80
N GLY A 61 17.51 -3.11 -7.04
CA GLY A 61 18.70 -3.12 -6.20
C GLY A 61 18.46 -3.14 -4.68
N MET A 62 17.25 -3.49 -4.23
CA MET A 62 16.99 -3.77 -2.82
C MET A 62 17.34 -5.21 -2.45
N ASP A 63 17.72 -5.42 -1.19
CA ASP A 63 17.83 -6.76 -0.63
C ASP A 63 16.46 -7.36 -0.34
N TRP A 64 16.32 -8.68 -0.47
CA TRP A 64 15.06 -9.41 -0.30
C TRP A 64 14.62 -9.52 1.16
N HIS A 65 15.53 -9.32 2.11
CA HIS A 65 15.31 -9.49 3.55
C HIS A 65 15.29 -8.13 4.26
N SER A 66 14.38 -7.22 3.90
CA SER A 66 14.38 -5.88 4.49
C SER A 66 13.00 -5.21 4.49
N SER A 67 12.57 -4.74 5.67
CA SER A 67 11.44 -3.80 5.80
C SER A 67 11.65 -2.50 4.99
N GLY A 68 12.89 -2.16 4.65
CA GLY A 68 13.20 -1.00 3.81
C GLY A 68 12.64 -1.12 2.39
N VAL A 69 12.47 -2.34 1.87
CA VAL A 69 12.04 -2.63 0.48
C VAL A 69 10.83 -1.79 0.12
N THR A 70 9.75 -1.89 0.88
CA THR A 70 8.49 -1.18 0.58
C THR A 70 8.69 0.32 0.48
N THR A 71 9.32 0.91 1.50
CA THR A 71 9.48 2.36 1.57
C THR A 71 10.41 2.91 0.49
N VAL A 72 11.49 2.19 0.17
CA VAL A 72 12.49 2.63 -0.81
C VAL A 72 11.99 2.40 -2.24
N VAL A 73 11.36 1.26 -2.52
CA VAL A 73 10.77 0.95 -3.83
C VAL A 73 9.69 1.96 -4.18
N CYS A 74 8.75 2.20 -3.27
CA CYS A 74 7.69 3.20 -3.48
C CYS A 74 8.26 4.63 -3.63
N GLY A 75 9.31 4.97 -2.87
CA GLY A 75 10.00 6.25 -3.00
C GLY A 75 10.70 6.41 -4.35
N ALA A 76 11.41 5.38 -4.81
CA ALA A 76 12.09 5.35 -6.09
C ALA A 76 11.08 5.48 -7.25
N LEU A 77 9.99 4.72 -7.20
CA LEU A 77 8.92 4.75 -8.19
C LEU A 77 8.26 6.14 -8.27
N LYS A 78 7.85 6.71 -7.12
CA LYS A 78 7.22 8.04 -7.06
C LYS A 78 8.14 9.12 -7.63
N GLN A 79 9.42 9.09 -7.23
CA GLN A 79 10.39 10.06 -7.73
C GLN A 79 10.70 9.87 -9.22
N GLY A 80 10.84 8.62 -9.67
CA GLY A 80 11.18 8.29 -11.05
C GLY A 80 10.08 8.66 -12.04
N LEU A 81 8.81 8.51 -11.63
CA LEU A 81 7.67 8.84 -12.48
C LEU A 81 7.26 10.30 -12.42
N ARG A 82 7.80 11.12 -11.50
CA ARG A 82 7.34 12.50 -11.23
C ARG A 82 7.07 13.32 -12.50
N ASP A 83 8.01 13.31 -13.43
CA ASP A 83 7.94 14.12 -14.66
C ASP A 83 7.20 13.42 -15.81
N ARG A 84 6.75 12.17 -15.60
CA ARG A 84 6.02 11.32 -16.56
C ARG A 84 4.55 11.08 -16.19
N GLN A 85 4.13 11.46 -14.97
CA GLN A 85 2.78 11.19 -14.45
C GLN A 85 1.66 11.71 -15.37
N HIS A 86 1.81 12.93 -15.90
CA HIS A 86 0.82 13.53 -16.80
C HIS A 86 0.68 12.75 -18.12
N GLU A 87 1.82 12.37 -18.71
CA GLU A 87 1.90 11.61 -19.97
C GLU A 87 1.34 10.20 -19.80
N LEU A 88 1.74 9.51 -18.73
CA LEU A 88 1.28 8.17 -18.40
C LEU A 88 -0.16 8.13 -17.88
N GLY A 89 -0.74 9.28 -17.54
CA GLY A 89 -2.08 9.38 -17.01
C GLY A 89 -2.27 8.69 -15.67
N LEU A 90 -1.27 8.76 -14.79
CA LEU A 90 -1.33 8.19 -13.45
C LEU A 90 -0.59 9.06 -12.43
N VAL A 91 -1.05 9.05 -11.18
CA VAL A 91 -0.39 9.69 -10.03
C VAL A 91 0.12 8.64 -9.05
N VAL A 92 1.29 8.92 -8.45
CA VAL A 92 1.78 8.18 -7.28
C VAL A 92 1.79 9.13 -6.08
N ALA A 93 0.83 8.95 -5.19
CA ALA A 93 0.60 9.79 -4.03
C ALA A 93 1.07 9.12 -2.72
N GLY A 94 1.42 9.93 -1.71
CA GLY A 94 1.85 9.47 -0.40
C GLY A 94 3.34 9.16 -0.26
N GLY A 95 3.70 8.38 0.75
CA GLY A 95 5.08 8.02 1.06
C GLY A 95 5.25 7.53 2.49
N LYS A 96 6.46 7.70 3.04
CA LYS A 96 6.80 7.32 4.42
C LYS A 96 6.57 8.47 5.40
N GLY A 97 6.13 8.15 6.62
CA GLY A 97 6.01 9.07 7.74
C GLY A 97 5.10 10.25 7.43
N ARG A 98 5.60 11.48 7.57
CA ARG A 98 4.79 12.69 7.32
C ARG A 98 4.22 12.75 5.89
N THR A 99 4.93 12.21 4.91
CA THR A 99 4.48 12.21 3.51
C THR A 99 3.25 11.32 3.30
N SER A 100 3.07 10.24 4.08
CA SER A 100 1.87 9.39 4.00
C SER A 100 0.59 10.19 4.27
N ARG A 101 0.67 11.19 5.17
CA ARG A 101 -0.45 12.06 5.55
C ARG A 101 -0.79 13.10 4.49
N GLN A 102 0.07 13.29 3.48
CA GLN A 102 -0.18 14.21 2.36
C GLN A 102 -0.96 13.55 1.22
N THR A 103 -1.16 12.23 1.26
CA THR A 103 -1.86 11.48 0.19
C THR A 103 -3.19 12.11 -0.21
N PRO A 104 -4.10 12.52 0.71
CA PRO A 104 -5.35 13.18 0.32
C PRO A 104 -5.14 14.45 -0.52
N ALA A 105 -4.23 15.33 -0.10
CA ALA A 105 -3.96 16.58 -0.80
C ALA A 105 -3.31 16.35 -2.17
N GLU A 106 -2.42 15.35 -2.28
CA GLU A 106 -1.83 14.96 -3.56
C GLU A 106 -2.87 14.38 -4.53
N LEU A 107 -3.84 13.61 -4.03
CA LEU A 107 -4.97 13.09 -4.84
C LEU A 107 -5.93 14.20 -5.28
N GLU A 108 -6.24 15.15 -4.38
CA GLU A 108 -7.05 16.33 -4.70
C GLU A 108 -6.41 17.16 -5.82
N ALA A 109 -5.10 17.41 -5.73
CA ALA A 109 -4.35 18.10 -6.78
C ALA A 109 -4.32 17.30 -8.10
N ALA A 110 -4.27 15.97 -8.02
CA ALA A 110 -4.23 15.11 -9.20
C ALA A 110 -5.57 15.01 -9.93
N GLY A 111 -6.69 15.06 -9.22
CA GLY A 111 -8.04 14.96 -9.80
C GLY A 111 -8.26 15.95 -10.95
N GLY A 112 -7.77 17.18 -10.81
CA GLY A 112 -7.92 18.23 -11.82
C GLY A 112 -7.30 17.88 -13.18
N TRP A 113 -6.09 17.32 -13.22
CA TRP A 113 -5.42 16.97 -14.47
C TRP A 113 -5.67 15.53 -14.93
N LEU A 114 -6.10 14.65 -14.02
CA LEU A 114 -6.62 13.33 -14.36
C LEU A 114 -8.03 13.39 -14.96
N GLY A 115 -8.76 14.48 -14.72
CA GLY A 115 -10.16 14.64 -15.15
C GLY A 115 -11.13 13.82 -14.30
N LEU A 116 -10.81 13.62 -13.02
CA LEU A 116 -11.57 12.80 -12.07
C LEU A 116 -12.01 13.62 -10.86
N ASP A 117 -13.17 13.30 -10.30
CA ASP A 117 -13.52 13.73 -8.94
C ASP A 117 -12.59 13.01 -7.93
N PRO A 118 -11.75 13.73 -7.15
CA PRO A 118 -10.83 13.10 -6.22
C PRO A 118 -11.51 12.50 -4.99
N THR A 119 -12.75 12.90 -4.68
CA THR A 119 -13.48 12.54 -3.46
C THR A 119 -13.50 11.03 -3.15
N PRO A 120 -13.93 10.14 -4.07
CA PRO A 120 -13.95 8.70 -3.80
C PRO A 120 -12.55 8.11 -3.54
N TYR A 121 -11.50 8.64 -4.19
CA TYR A 121 -10.14 8.14 -4.05
C TYR A 121 -9.49 8.60 -2.74
N VAL A 122 -9.79 9.83 -2.30
CA VAL A 122 -9.42 10.31 -0.96
C VAL A 122 -10.09 9.46 0.12
N GLN A 123 -11.36 9.10 -0.06
CA GLN A 123 -12.08 8.20 0.84
C GLN A 123 -11.45 6.80 0.84
N ALA A 124 -11.16 6.23 -0.33
CA ALA A 124 -10.50 4.92 -0.46
C ALA A 124 -9.12 4.90 0.21
N SER A 125 -8.30 5.94 0.00
CA SER A 125 -6.99 6.10 0.65
C SER A 125 -7.12 6.09 2.19
N ARG A 126 -8.05 6.89 2.72
CA ARG A 126 -8.31 6.94 4.17
C ARG A 126 -8.84 5.61 4.71
N MET A 127 -9.72 4.95 3.96
CA MET A 127 -10.33 3.71 4.39
C MET A 127 -9.31 2.57 4.44
N ALA A 128 -8.51 2.40 3.38
CA ALA A 128 -7.42 1.43 3.35
C ALA A 128 -6.45 1.62 4.53
N ALA A 129 -6.07 2.87 4.83
CA ALA A 129 -5.20 3.15 5.99
C ALA A 129 -5.87 2.84 7.33
N LYS A 130 -7.17 3.12 7.49
CA LYS A 130 -7.91 2.81 8.73
C LYS A 130 -8.10 1.32 8.93
N VAL A 131 -8.39 0.59 7.87
CA VAL A 131 -8.59 -0.86 7.89
C VAL A 131 -7.30 -1.55 8.32
N ASP A 132 -6.19 -1.25 7.64
CA ASP A 132 -4.89 -1.89 7.90
C ASP A 132 -4.36 -1.58 9.31
N ASN A 133 -4.75 -0.44 9.89
CA ASN A 133 -4.30 -0.01 11.20
C ASN A 133 -5.19 -0.48 12.36
N ASN A 134 -6.50 -0.65 12.14
CA ASN A 134 -7.46 -0.80 13.24
C ASN A 134 -8.34 -2.04 13.15
N ALA A 135 -8.67 -2.50 11.93
CA ALA A 135 -9.54 -3.66 11.75
C ALA A 135 -8.74 -4.97 11.86
N LEU A 136 -7.43 -4.91 11.67
CA LEU A 136 -6.49 -5.97 12.02
C LEU A 136 -5.74 -5.57 13.30
N GLN A 137 -6.14 -6.15 14.44
CA GLN A 137 -5.56 -5.81 15.74
C GLN A 137 -4.39 -6.74 16.07
N ASP A 138 -3.29 -6.53 15.36
CA ASP A 138 -2.09 -7.37 15.36
C ASP A 138 -0.84 -6.67 15.94
N GLY A 139 -1.01 -5.42 16.42
CA GLY A 139 0.05 -4.58 16.95
C GLY A 139 0.91 -3.85 15.91
N TYR A 140 0.63 -3.98 14.61
CA TYR A 140 1.32 -3.22 13.56
C TYR A 140 0.67 -1.84 13.36
N GLN A 141 1.49 -0.79 13.37
CA GLN A 141 1.05 0.58 13.15
C GLN A 141 1.51 1.10 11.80
N ILE A 142 0.59 1.62 10.98
CA ILE A 142 0.88 2.09 9.62
C ILE A 142 1.75 3.34 9.66
N TYR A 143 2.92 3.26 9.01
CA TYR A 143 3.87 4.39 8.92
C TYR A 143 4.23 4.73 7.46
N HIS A 144 3.81 3.91 6.51
CA HIS A 144 4.01 4.12 5.08
C HIS A 144 2.72 3.82 4.35
N HIS A 145 2.33 4.74 3.45
CA HIS A 145 1.14 4.62 2.62
C HIS A 145 1.44 5.26 1.27
N VAL A 146 1.36 4.47 0.20
CA VAL A 146 1.39 4.97 -1.17
C VAL A 146 0.13 4.54 -1.90
N PHE A 147 -0.48 5.51 -2.58
CA PHE A 147 -1.71 5.35 -3.35
C PHE A 147 -1.40 5.66 -4.81
N LEU A 148 -1.71 4.71 -5.70
CA LEU A 148 -1.62 4.91 -7.14
C LEU A 148 -3.02 5.07 -7.72
N LEU A 149 -3.21 6.03 -8.62
CA LEU A 149 -4.49 6.30 -9.29
C LEU A 149 -4.24 6.63 -10.76
N ASP A 150 -5.03 6.08 -11.67
CA ASP A 150 -4.98 6.42 -13.09
C ASP A 150 -6.22 7.19 -13.56
N ARG A 151 -6.17 7.69 -14.81
CA ARG A 151 -7.28 8.42 -15.46
C ARG A 151 -8.55 7.58 -15.64
N ALA A 152 -8.45 6.26 -15.62
CA ALA A 152 -9.60 5.37 -15.71
C ALA A 152 -10.28 5.15 -14.34
N GLY A 153 -9.70 5.67 -13.26
CA GLY A 153 -10.19 5.49 -11.89
C GLY A 153 -9.73 4.18 -11.24
N SER A 154 -8.84 3.42 -11.89
CA SER A 154 -8.20 2.27 -11.23
C SER A 154 -7.23 2.79 -10.19
N TRP A 155 -7.16 2.09 -9.06
CA TRP A 155 -6.21 2.42 -8.01
C TRP A 155 -5.63 1.19 -7.33
N ALA A 156 -4.47 1.39 -6.71
CA ALA A 156 -3.80 0.43 -5.85
C ALA A 156 -3.21 1.12 -4.62
N VAL A 157 -3.10 0.39 -3.51
CA VAL A 157 -2.45 0.89 -2.29
C VAL A 157 -1.39 -0.12 -1.86
N VAL A 158 -0.20 0.39 -1.57
CA VAL A 158 0.86 -0.37 -0.90
C VAL A 158 1.15 0.32 0.43
N GLN A 159 0.93 -0.40 1.52
CA GLN A 159 1.13 0.12 2.88
C GLN A 159 2.11 -0.74 3.66
N GLN A 160 2.74 -0.14 4.66
CA GLN A 160 3.53 -0.90 5.61
C GLN A 160 3.26 -0.46 7.05
N GLY A 161 2.98 -1.46 7.88
CA GLY A 161 2.91 -1.35 9.33
C GLY A 161 4.23 -1.78 9.98
N LEU A 162 4.57 -1.16 11.11
CA LEU A 162 5.70 -1.55 11.96
C LEU A 162 5.20 -2.09 13.29
N ASN A 163 5.87 -3.10 13.83
CA ASN A 163 5.63 -3.59 15.18
C ASN A 163 6.96 -3.58 15.95
N ASP A 164 7.09 -2.63 16.87
CA ASP A 164 8.31 -2.44 17.66
C ASP A 164 8.52 -3.56 18.70
N ALA A 165 7.46 -4.28 19.09
CA ALA A 165 7.60 -5.36 20.06
C ALA A 165 8.29 -6.59 19.46
N ASN A 166 7.96 -6.93 18.21
CA ASN A 166 8.55 -8.08 17.52
C ASN A 166 9.67 -7.71 16.53
N GLN A 167 9.91 -6.42 16.29
CA GLN A 167 10.93 -5.90 15.36
C GLN A 167 10.72 -6.34 13.90
N TYR A 168 9.46 -6.45 13.47
CA TYR A 168 9.08 -6.73 12.08
C TYR A 168 8.20 -5.64 11.47
N ALA A 169 8.16 -5.64 10.15
CA ALA A 169 7.17 -4.92 9.37
C ALA A 169 6.17 -5.87 8.70
N ARG A 170 4.97 -5.37 8.42
CA ARG A 170 3.90 -6.08 7.69
C ARG A 170 3.49 -5.23 6.49
N ARG A 171 3.44 -5.84 5.31
CA ARG A 171 3.09 -5.15 4.07
C ARG A 171 1.67 -5.53 3.63
N TYR A 172 0.90 -4.52 3.25
CA TYR A 172 -0.49 -4.67 2.82
C TYR A 172 -0.63 -4.16 1.39
N HIS A 173 -1.38 -4.91 0.59
CA HIS A 173 -1.62 -4.60 -0.80
C HIS A 173 -3.11 -4.60 -1.11
N TRP A 174 -3.53 -3.56 -1.82
CA TRP A 174 -4.90 -3.36 -2.26
C TRP A 174 -4.92 -3.11 -3.75
N PHE A 175 -5.90 -3.67 -4.45
CA PHE A 175 -6.16 -3.33 -5.85
C PHE A 175 -7.66 -3.12 -6.05
N SER A 176 -8.02 -1.95 -6.57
CA SER A 176 -9.41 -1.53 -6.80
C SER A 176 -10.32 -2.57 -7.47
N HIS A 177 -9.78 -3.39 -8.38
CA HIS A 177 -10.58 -4.39 -9.10
C HIS A 177 -10.96 -5.59 -8.23
N ASP A 178 -10.20 -5.85 -7.16
CA ASP A 178 -10.43 -6.95 -6.22
C ASP A 178 -11.29 -6.49 -5.02
N VAL A 179 -11.31 -5.18 -4.73
CA VAL A 179 -12.04 -4.60 -3.60
C VAL A 179 -13.55 -4.60 -3.88
N ARG A 180 -14.28 -5.47 -3.18
CA ARG A 180 -15.76 -5.49 -3.17
C ARG A 180 -16.36 -4.80 -1.94
N SER A 181 -15.61 -4.81 -0.85
CA SER A 181 -15.91 -4.19 0.44
C SER A 181 -14.59 -3.72 1.03
N PHE A 182 -14.61 -2.67 1.86
CA PHE A 182 -13.43 -2.25 2.61
C PHE A 182 -13.24 -3.03 3.92
N VAL A 183 -14.25 -3.77 4.36
CA VAL A 183 -14.29 -4.40 5.70
C VAL A 183 -14.54 -5.91 5.64
N ASP A 184 -14.56 -6.49 4.44
CA ASP A 184 -14.83 -7.90 4.20
C ASP A 184 -13.85 -8.39 3.13
N ASP A 185 -12.81 -9.11 3.56
CA ASP A 185 -11.64 -9.58 2.79
C ASP A 185 -11.19 -8.60 1.70
N PRO A 186 -10.77 -7.38 2.08
CA PRO A 186 -10.58 -6.30 1.12
C PRO A 186 -9.19 -6.31 0.46
N HIS A 187 -8.26 -7.10 0.99
CA HIS A 187 -6.86 -7.12 0.57
C HIS A 187 -6.65 -8.06 -0.61
N THR A 188 -5.87 -7.61 -1.60
CA THR A 188 -5.29 -8.53 -2.58
C THR A 188 -4.26 -9.43 -1.90
N ALA A 189 -3.49 -8.88 -0.95
CA ALA A 189 -2.59 -9.65 -0.11
C ALA A 189 -2.17 -8.93 1.19
N ILE A 190 -1.89 -9.73 2.23
CA ILE A 190 -1.17 -9.31 3.43
C ILE A 190 0.09 -10.17 3.54
N ALA A 191 1.27 -9.56 3.50
CA ALA A 191 2.55 -10.25 3.65
C ALA A 191 3.08 -10.09 5.09
N SER A 192 3.13 -11.19 5.83
CA SER A 192 3.63 -11.25 7.21
C SER A 192 4.34 -12.58 7.50
N GLU A 193 5.32 -12.55 8.41
CA GLU A 193 6.06 -13.75 8.84
C GLU A 193 5.38 -14.52 9.97
N ALA A 194 4.73 -13.82 10.91
CA ALA A 194 4.21 -14.41 12.14
C ALA A 194 2.69 -14.56 12.07
N THR A 195 2.24 -15.80 12.23
CA THR A 195 0.86 -16.13 12.59
C THR A 195 0.74 -16.12 14.11
N GLY A 196 -0.22 -15.38 14.63
CA GLY A 196 -0.57 -15.37 16.05
C GLY A 196 -2.06 -15.17 16.21
N ASP A 197 -2.56 -15.33 17.43
CA ASP A 197 -3.95 -15.06 17.76
C ASP A 197 -4.18 -13.55 17.72
N VAL A 198 -4.74 -13.08 16.61
CA VAL A 198 -5.04 -11.67 16.35
C VAL A 198 -6.51 -11.50 16.03
N TRP A 199 -7.07 -10.36 16.39
CA TRP A 199 -8.43 -10.03 15.97
C TRP A 199 -8.39 -9.51 14.54
N ASN A 200 -8.83 -10.36 13.62
CA ASN A 200 -9.03 -9.98 12.22
C ASN A 200 -10.49 -9.64 11.99
N LEU A 201 -10.86 -8.37 12.18
CA LEU A 201 -12.22 -7.91 11.95
C LEU A 201 -12.54 -7.77 10.45
N VAL A 202 -11.58 -7.87 9.53
CA VAL A 202 -11.87 -7.86 8.09
C VAL A 202 -12.06 -9.23 7.47
N ALA A 203 -11.76 -10.31 8.20
CA ALA A 203 -12.02 -11.67 7.72
C ALA A 203 -13.51 -11.86 7.43
N HIS A 204 -13.87 -12.60 6.39
CA HIS A 204 -15.27 -12.80 6.04
C HIS A 204 -16.10 -13.36 7.21
N GLU A 205 -15.56 -14.32 7.95
CA GLU A 205 -16.17 -14.93 9.13
C GLU A 205 -16.44 -13.96 10.28
N SER A 206 -15.78 -12.79 10.30
CA SER A 206 -15.92 -11.78 11.35
C SER A 206 -17.13 -10.85 11.16
N ALA A 207 -18.03 -11.12 10.21
CA ALA A 207 -19.21 -10.29 9.93
C ALA A 207 -20.05 -9.97 11.18
N ALA A 208 -20.44 -11.00 11.95
CA ALA A 208 -21.24 -10.80 13.16
C ALA A 208 -20.49 -9.98 14.23
N ALA A 209 -19.17 -10.15 14.33
CA ALA A 209 -18.34 -9.36 15.25
C ALA A 209 -18.27 -7.89 14.83
N ARG A 210 -18.16 -7.60 13.52
CA ARG A 210 -18.23 -6.24 12.99
C ARG A 210 -19.58 -5.60 13.30
N ASP A 211 -20.68 -6.28 12.97
CA ASP A 211 -22.03 -5.75 13.18
C ASP A 211 -22.27 -5.44 14.66
N THR A 212 -21.93 -6.37 15.54
CA THR A 212 -22.07 -6.19 16.99
C THR A 212 -21.21 -5.03 17.50
N THR A 213 -19.94 -4.96 17.08
CA THR A 213 -19.02 -3.89 17.51
C THR A 213 -19.52 -2.52 17.06
N THR A 214 -20.00 -2.40 15.83
CA THR A 214 -20.54 -1.14 15.31
C THR A 214 -21.84 -0.74 16.00
N ALA A 215 -22.73 -1.70 16.31
CA ALA A 215 -23.94 -1.44 17.08
C ALA A 215 -23.62 -0.94 18.49
N LEU A 216 -22.70 -1.62 19.19
CA LEU A 216 -22.24 -1.22 20.53
C LEU A 216 -21.58 0.16 20.53
N ALA A 217 -20.81 0.51 19.49
CA ALA A 217 -20.18 1.83 19.39
C ALA A 217 -21.20 3.00 19.28
N CYS A 218 -22.45 2.71 18.91
CA CYS A 218 -23.54 3.68 18.87
C CYS A 218 -24.34 3.75 20.18
N GLU A 219 -24.13 2.82 21.11
CA GLU A 219 -24.81 2.79 22.40
C GLU A 219 -24.13 3.69 23.43
N GLN A 220 -24.90 4.08 24.45
CA GLN A 220 -24.34 4.81 25.59
C GLN A 220 -23.49 3.86 26.45
N PRO A 221 -22.31 4.28 26.96
CA PRO A 221 -21.45 3.41 27.76
C PRO A 221 -22.12 2.79 28.99
N GLU A 222 -23.18 3.41 29.51
CA GLU A 222 -23.96 2.94 30.66
C GLU A 222 -24.90 1.75 30.33
N LYS A 223 -25.09 1.44 29.05
CA LYS A 223 -26.02 0.39 28.55
C LYS A 223 -25.30 -0.86 28.04
N ILE A 224 -23.97 -0.87 28.07
CA ILE A 224 -23.08 -1.96 27.61
C ILE A 224 -22.49 -2.63 28.84
#